data_AF-A0A3A5APD8-F1
#
_entry.id   AF-A0A3A5APD8-F1
#
_cell.length_a   1.000
_cell.length_b   1.000
_cell.length_c   1.000
_cell.angle_alpha   90.00
_cell.angle_beta   90.00
_cell.angle_gamma   90.00
#
_symmetry.space_group_name_H-M   'P 1'
#
loop_
_entity.id
_entity.type
_entity.pdbx_description
1 polymer ?
#
loop_
_entity_poly.entity_id
_entity_poly.type
_entity_poly.pdbx_seq_one_letter_code
_entity_poly.pdbx_strand_id
1 'polypeptide(L)'
;EAICMATGNTARLYKLNRGIIEPGREADIVVMDTPMGSVGKDALAALSAGDVPAVSMVLVDGKVVVNISRNTPPPVKKPTVTKG
;
A
#
# COMPACT_ATOMS: atom_id res chain seq x y z
N GLU A 1 8.08 -9.71 4.86
CA GLU A 1 8.05 -9.60 6.34
C GLU A 1 7.75 -8.20 6.83
N ALA A 2 8.48 -7.17 6.36
CA ALA A 2 8.29 -5.77 6.78
C ALA A 2 6.83 -5.29 6.74
N ILE A 3 6.09 -5.59 5.65
CA ILE A 3 4.67 -5.24 5.55
C ILE A 3 3.83 -5.93 6.63
N CYS A 4 4.05 -7.23 6.87
CA CYS A 4 3.31 -7.96 7.91
C CYS A 4 3.56 -7.38 9.31
N MET A 5 4.78 -6.90 9.59
CA MET A 5 5.09 -6.20 10.84
C MET A 5 4.30 -4.90 11.00
N ALA A 6 4.07 -4.17 9.90
CA ALA A 6 3.29 -2.94 9.88
C ALA A 6 1.76 -3.16 9.81
N THR A 7 1.29 -4.35 9.46
CA THR A 7 -0.13 -4.65 9.26
C THR A 7 -0.61 -5.86 10.06
N GLY A 8 -0.48 -7.07 9.52
CA GLY A 8 -1.08 -8.29 10.06
C GLY A 8 -0.63 -8.65 11.47
N ASN A 9 0.63 -8.39 11.83
CA ASN A 9 1.14 -8.63 13.18
C ASN A 9 0.46 -7.69 14.20
N THR A 10 0.38 -6.40 13.88
CA THR A 10 -0.34 -5.41 14.70
C THR A 10 -1.82 -5.74 14.80
N ALA A 11 -2.46 -6.11 13.68
CA ALA A 11 -3.87 -6.47 13.66
C ALA A 11 -4.19 -7.68 14.55
N ARG A 12 -3.32 -8.71 14.56
CA ARG A 12 -3.47 -9.88 15.43
C ARG A 12 -3.35 -9.51 16.90
N LEU A 13 -2.35 -8.69 17.26
CA LEU A 13 -2.14 -8.25 18.65
C LEU A 13 -3.34 -7.48 19.20
N TYR A 14 -3.87 -6.54 18.41
CA TYR A 14 -4.98 -5.68 18.82
C TYR A 14 -6.37 -6.21 18.43
N LYS A 15 -6.45 -7.44 17.88
CA LYS A 15 -7.70 -8.10 17.47
C LYS A 15 -8.55 -7.25 16.51
N LEU A 16 -7.91 -6.61 15.54
CA LEU A 16 -8.58 -5.75 14.56
C LEU A 16 -9.09 -6.55 13.35
N ASN A 17 -10.23 -6.15 12.77
CA ASN A 17 -10.78 -6.75 11.55
C ASN A 17 -10.16 -6.20 10.25
N ARG A 18 -8.91 -5.73 10.32
CA ARG A 18 -8.14 -5.12 9.21
C ARG A 18 -6.68 -5.57 9.23
N GLY A 19 -5.86 -5.04 8.34
CA GLY A 19 -4.41 -5.28 8.30
C GLY A 19 -4.00 -6.63 7.68
N ILE A 20 -4.94 -7.45 7.23
CA ILE A 20 -4.70 -8.66 6.43
C ILE A 20 -5.69 -8.62 5.26
N ILE A 21 -5.21 -8.90 4.04
CA ILE A 21 -6.07 -8.97 2.85
C ILE A 21 -6.67 -10.37 2.78
N GLU A 22 -7.95 -10.48 3.14
CA GLU A 22 -8.69 -11.74 3.22
C GLU A 22 -10.21 -11.45 3.13
N PRO A 23 -11.04 -12.32 2.54
CA PRO A 23 -12.49 -12.15 2.54
C PRO A 23 -13.07 -11.96 3.94
N GLY A 24 -14.03 -11.04 4.09
CA GLY A 24 -14.69 -10.74 5.37
C GLY A 24 -13.98 -9.68 6.24
N ARG A 25 -12.79 -9.22 5.84
CA ARG A 25 -12.07 -8.12 6.50
C ARG A 25 -12.40 -6.76 5.87
N GLU A 26 -12.15 -5.69 6.62
CA GLU A 26 -12.32 -4.33 6.14
C GLU A 26 -11.40 -4.04 4.95
N ALA A 27 -11.93 -3.35 3.94
CA ALA A 27 -11.22 -3.06 2.70
C ALA A 27 -10.29 -1.83 2.85
N ASP A 28 -9.36 -1.94 3.79
CA ASP A 28 -8.26 -0.99 3.95
C ASP A 28 -7.06 -1.43 3.14
N ILE A 29 -6.84 -0.75 2.02
CA ILE A 29 -5.87 -1.18 1.01
C ILE A 29 -4.99 0.00 0.65
N VAL A 30 -3.68 -0.22 0.71
CA VAL A 30 -2.69 0.70 0.14
C VAL A 30 -2.14 0.08 -1.14
N VAL A 31 -2.37 0.77 -2.26
CA VAL A 31 -1.73 0.44 -3.53
C VAL A 31 -0.42 1.19 -3.61
N MET A 32 0.66 0.47 -3.88
CA MET A 32 2.01 1.04 -3.94
C MET A 32 2.74 0.60 -5.20
N ASP A 33 3.74 1.37 -5.57
CA ASP A 33 4.69 1.00 -6.62
C ASP A 33 6.12 1.41 -6.24
N THR A 34 7.09 1.02 -7.08
CA THR A 34 8.42 1.60 -7.03
C THR A 34 8.37 3.12 -7.31
N PRO A 35 9.10 3.95 -6.55
CA PRO A 35 9.17 5.38 -6.82
C PRO A 35 10.03 5.67 -8.06
N MET A 36 9.74 6.77 -8.75
CA MET A 36 10.55 7.21 -9.88
C MET A 36 12.03 7.38 -9.48
N GLY A 37 12.94 6.78 -10.25
CA GLY A 37 14.38 6.84 -10.00
C GLY A 37 14.92 5.75 -9.07
N SER A 38 14.08 4.93 -8.45
CA SER A 38 14.54 3.75 -7.72
C SER A 38 15.12 2.69 -8.64
N VAL A 39 16.07 1.91 -8.11
CA VAL A 39 16.60 0.70 -8.75
C VAL A 39 15.62 -0.48 -8.66
N GLY A 40 14.63 -0.40 -7.77
CA GLY A 40 13.58 -1.40 -7.61
C GLY A 40 12.56 -1.36 -8.75
N LYS A 41 12.08 -2.53 -9.19
CA LYS A 41 11.09 -2.64 -10.28
C LYS A 41 9.64 -2.63 -9.80
N ASP A 42 9.43 -2.78 -8.50
CA ASP A 42 8.14 -2.75 -7.82
C ASP A 42 8.32 -2.28 -6.37
N ALA A 43 7.21 -2.16 -5.63
CA ALA A 43 7.22 -1.66 -4.25
C ALA A 43 8.06 -2.53 -3.29
N LEU A 44 8.09 -3.85 -3.47
CA LEU A 44 8.85 -4.75 -2.58
C LEU A 44 10.34 -4.67 -2.86
N ALA A 45 10.73 -4.58 -4.14
CA ALA A 45 12.11 -4.35 -4.55
C ALA A 45 12.61 -2.97 -4.08
N ALA A 46 11.79 -1.92 -4.19
CA ALA A 46 12.10 -0.58 -3.67
C ALA A 46 12.34 -0.61 -2.15
N LEU A 47 11.44 -1.24 -1.39
CA LEU A 47 11.61 -1.44 0.05
C LEU A 47 12.91 -2.19 0.38
N SER A 48 13.23 -3.23 -0.38
CA SER A 48 14.45 -4.03 -0.18
C SER A 48 15.73 -3.24 -0.52
N ALA A 49 15.64 -2.29 -1.45
CA ALA A 49 16.72 -1.37 -1.80
C ALA A 49 16.89 -0.22 -0.79
N GLY A 50 15.98 -0.09 0.19
CA GLY A 50 15.98 0.98 1.19
C GLY A 50 15.18 2.22 0.77
N ASP A 51 14.49 2.18 -0.37
CA ASP A 51 13.65 3.27 -0.84
C ASP A 51 12.27 3.25 -0.18
N VAL A 52 11.72 4.44 0.07
CA VAL A 52 10.32 4.58 0.47
C VAL A 52 9.43 4.29 -0.75
N PRO A 53 8.55 3.28 -0.71
CA PRO A 53 7.68 2.95 -1.83
C PRO A 53 6.71 4.10 -2.10
N ALA A 54 6.34 4.27 -3.37
CA ALA A 54 5.39 5.29 -3.77
C ALA A 54 3.96 4.85 -3.44
N VAL A 55 3.29 5.57 -2.53
CA VAL A 55 1.88 5.32 -2.22
C VAL A 55 1.02 5.94 -3.30
N SER A 56 0.41 5.08 -4.11
CA SER A 56 -0.33 5.48 -5.30
C SER A 56 -1.83 5.61 -5.05
N MET A 57 -2.41 4.77 -4.19
CA MET A 57 -3.80 4.89 -3.76
C MET A 57 -3.98 4.37 -2.34
N VAL A 58 -4.90 4.97 -1.58
CA VAL A 58 -5.32 4.44 -0.28
C VAL A 58 -6.84 4.33 -0.26
N LEU A 59 -7.32 3.17 0.16
CA LEU A 59 -8.71 2.88 0.45
C LEU A 59 -8.88 2.71 1.95
N VAL A 60 -9.95 3.28 2.49
CA VAL A 60 -10.43 3.05 3.86
C VAL A 60 -11.87 2.60 3.77
N ASP A 61 -12.17 1.44 4.36
CA ASP A 61 -13.48 0.78 4.26
C ASP A 61 -14.00 0.70 2.81
N GLY A 62 -13.10 0.43 1.85
CA GLY A 62 -13.40 0.31 0.42
C GLY A 62 -13.58 1.64 -0.32
N LYS A 63 -13.51 2.79 0.36
CA LYS A 63 -13.60 4.12 -0.27
C LYS A 63 -12.21 4.66 -0.55
N VAL A 64 -11.98 5.14 -1.78
CA VAL A 64 -10.72 5.81 -2.14
C VAL A 64 -10.64 7.14 -1.40
N VAL A 65 -9.66 7.26 -0.49
CA VAL A 65 -9.41 8.47 0.30
C VAL A 65 -8.15 9.21 -0.14
N VAL A 66 -7.22 8.51 -0.79
CA VAL A 66 -6.03 9.10 -1.40
C VAL A 66 -5.91 8.60 -2.84
N ASN A 67 -5.77 9.53 -3.77
CA ASN A 67 -5.42 9.27 -5.16
C ASN A 67 -4.10 10.00 -5.46
N ILE A 68 -3.00 9.24 -5.42
CA ILE A 68 -1.60 9.68 -5.43
C ILE A 68 -1.25 10.47 -4.16
N SER A 69 -0.34 9.91 -3.36
CA SER A 69 0.16 10.58 -2.15
C SER A 69 0.94 11.85 -2.50
N ARG A 70 0.78 12.87 -1.65
CA ARG A 70 1.55 14.13 -1.73
C ARG A 70 2.87 14.07 -0.97
N ASN A 71 3.08 13.02 -0.17
CA ASN A 71 4.22 12.91 0.76
C ASN A 71 5.28 11.92 0.29
N THR A 72 4.89 10.90 -0.48
CA THR A 72 5.83 9.92 -1.03
C THR A 72 6.26 10.34 -2.43
N PRO A 73 7.44 9.89 -2.91
CA PRO A 73 7.81 10.12 -4.30
C PRO A 73 6.75 9.57 -5.27
N PRO A 74 6.68 10.10 -6.51
CA PRO A 74 5.69 9.67 -7.49
C PRO A 74 5.93 8.20 -7.90
N PRO A 75 4.86 7.41 -8.11
CA PRO A 75 4.99 6.04 -8.59
C PRO A 75 5.36 6.00 -10.08
N VAL A 76 6.09 4.96 -10.50
CA VAL A 76 6.34 4.71 -11.93
C VAL A 76 5.05 4.35 -12.67
N LYS A 77 4.23 3.46 -12.11
CA LYS A 77 2.90 3.10 -12.61
C LYS A 77 1.83 3.85 -11.82
N LYS A 78 1.09 4.71 -12.51
CA LYS A 78 -0.05 5.42 -11.91
C LYS A 78 -1.25 4.47 -11.76
N PRO A 79 -2.01 4.59 -10.66
CA PRO A 79 -3.20 3.78 -10.50
C PRO A 79 -4.35 4.37 -11.32
N THR A 80 -5.26 3.51 -11.75
CA THR A 80 -6.47 3.90 -12.47
C THR A 80 -7.69 3.41 -11.71
N VAL A 81 -8.67 4.29 -11.52
CA VAL A 81 -9.99 3.92 -10.98
C VAL A 81 -10.94 3.76 -12.15
N THR A 82 -11.35 2.52 -12.44
CA THR A 82 -12.37 2.22 -13.44
C THR A 82 -13.73 2.06 -12.77
N LYS A 83 -14.78 2.66 -13.34
CA LYS A 83 -16.15 2.33 -12.96
C LYS A 83 -16.49 0.98 -13.60
N GLY A 84 -16.92 0.01 -12.78
CA GLY A 84 -17.55 -1.22 -13.24
C GLY A 84 -18.97 -0.97 -13.71
#